data_AF-A0A6G7YVR7-F1
#
_entry.id   AF-A0A6G7YVR7-F1
#
_cell.length_a   1.000
_cell.length_b   1.000
_cell.length_c   1.000
_cell.angle_alpha   90.00
_cell.angle_beta   90.00
_cell.angle_gamma   90.00
#
_symmetry.space_group_name_H-M   'P 1'
#
loop_
_entity.id
_entity.type
_entity.pdbx_description
1 polymer ?
#
loop_
_entity_poly.entity_id
_entity_poly.type
_entity_poly.pdbx_seq_one_letter_code
_entity_poly.pdbx_strand_id
1 'polypeptide(L)'
;MTAQTVLNEDKRLIAPGVISTGDDEWGLTLSPDSNMILFNKADRGYSIQVIMEATRGRDGQWRSPRVASFSGQYRDIDPAFSPDGRYLIFASNRPVDPNGARKTDFDLWRVDRQSDGTWGSPRHLGDAVNSTGSETNSSITVDGTLYFATSDRAGVLGQRDLMRAKPTRTGYDAPEPLSAPINSEFDESNHWIAPDESYLLFLSNRPGGFAANDLYISFRSASGWTMPKNIGPRLNRQGASGVFTPFVDTRGTLYFAERDTQWQPLPDAPLSTDALEAYLRGPRNGQGDLYSIPWSVDAYR
;
A
#
# COMPACT_ATOMS: atom_id res chain seq x y z
N MET A 1 31.93 -19.43 2.50
CA MET A 1 30.98 -19.07 3.58
C MET A 1 29.68 -18.71 2.90
N THR A 2 28.76 -19.67 2.83
CA THR A 2 27.43 -19.48 2.25
C THR A 2 26.65 -18.55 3.18
N ALA A 3 26.20 -17.41 2.64
CA ALA A 3 25.30 -16.52 3.34
C ALA A 3 24.04 -17.32 3.68
N GLN A 4 23.88 -17.63 4.96
CA GLN A 4 22.64 -18.14 5.52
C GLN A 4 21.54 -17.16 5.14
N THR A 5 20.60 -17.63 4.33
CA THR A 5 19.30 -17.00 4.14
C THR A 5 18.69 -16.84 5.53
N VAL A 6 18.82 -15.65 6.12
CA VAL A 6 18.02 -15.29 7.28
C VAL A 6 16.60 -15.14 6.75
N LEU A 7 15.91 -16.27 6.63
CA LEU A 7 14.46 -16.27 6.57
C LEU A 7 14.02 -15.53 7.84
N ASN A 8 13.31 -14.43 7.63
CA ASN A 8 12.74 -13.62 8.69
C ASN A 8 11.72 -14.53 9.42
N GLU A 9 12.15 -15.20 10.50
CA GLU A 9 11.39 -16.28 11.16
C GLU A 9 10.00 -15.83 11.63
N ASP A 10 9.82 -14.52 11.79
CA ASP A 10 8.55 -13.89 12.16
C ASP A 10 7.65 -13.49 10.98
N LYS A 11 8.10 -13.62 9.72
CA LYS A 11 7.33 -13.26 8.53
C LYS A 11 6.19 -14.24 8.32
N ARG A 12 4.96 -13.73 8.44
CA ARG A 12 3.73 -14.53 8.33
C ARG A 12 2.93 -14.09 7.13
N LEU A 13 2.53 -15.06 6.31
CA LEU A 13 1.58 -14.87 5.21
C LEU A 13 0.18 -14.61 5.78
N ILE A 14 -0.55 -13.65 5.24
CA ILE A 14 -1.88 -13.27 5.75
C ILE A 14 -2.95 -14.18 5.17
N ALA A 15 -3.59 -14.98 6.04
CA ALA A 15 -4.69 -15.89 5.71
C ALA A 15 -4.52 -16.63 4.37
N PRO A 16 -3.53 -17.55 4.28
CA PRO A 16 -3.21 -18.25 3.05
C PRO A 16 -4.45 -18.97 2.48
N GLY A 17 -4.70 -18.81 1.18
CA GLY A 17 -5.87 -19.35 0.48
C GLY A 17 -7.18 -18.58 0.70
N VAL A 18 -7.17 -17.53 1.53
CA VAL A 18 -8.34 -16.66 1.79
C VAL A 18 -8.06 -15.22 1.36
N ILE A 19 -6.95 -14.64 1.81
CA ILE A 19 -6.50 -13.30 1.43
C ILE A 19 -5.32 -13.39 0.48
N SER A 20 -4.20 -13.97 0.92
CA SER A 20 -3.08 -14.31 0.01
C SER A 20 -3.43 -15.60 -0.72
N THR A 21 -3.81 -15.48 -1.99
CA THR A 21 -4.17 -16.64 -2.84
C THR A 21 -3.03 -16.89 -3.81
N GLY A 22 -3.26 -17.10 -5.11
CA GLY A 22 -2.21 -17.05 -6.14
C GLY A 22 -2.48 -15.97 -7.19
N ASP A 23 -3.35 -15.03 -6.87
CA ASP A 23 -3.57 -13.84 -7.69
C ASP A 23 -2.58 -12.75 -7.22
N ASP A 24 -2.70 -11.52 -7.72
CA ASP A 24 -1.83 -10.42 -7.28
C ASP A 24 -2.54 -9.59 -6.20
N GLU A 25 -2.13 -9.75 -4.94
CA GLU A 25 -2.62 -8.98 -3.80
C GLU A 25 -1.59 -7.98 -3.26
N TRP A 26 -2.02 -6.75 -2.97
CA TRP A 26 -1.17 -5.71 -2.37
C TRP A 26 -1.96 -4.64 -1.62
N GLY A 27 -1.29 -3.59 -1.12
CA GLY A 27 -1.96 -2.33 -0.76
C GLY A 27 -3.00 -2.47 0.35
N LEU A 28 -2.64 -3.12 1.45
CA LEU A 28 -3.60 -3.38 2.53
C LEU A 28 -3.74 -2.21 3.50
N THR A 29 -4.92 -2.09 4.10
CA THR A 29 -5.21 -1.24 5.25
C THR A 29 -6.16 -1.94 6.21
N LEU A 30 -6.11 -1.57 7.51
CA LEU A 30 -6.97 -2.13 8.54
C LEU A 30 -7.87 -1.04 9.14
N SER A 31 -9.09 -1.42 9.53
CA SER A 31 -9.89 -0.57 10.42
C SER A 31 -9.17 -0.37 11.75
N PRO A 32 -9.44 0.72 12.50
CA PRO A 32 -8.74 1.01 13.76
C PRO A 32 -8.83 -0.10 14.82
N ASP A 33 -9.91 -0.88 14.80
CA ASP A 33 -10.13 -2.04 15.68
C ASP A 33 -9.49 -3.36 15.16
N SER A 34 -8.88 -3.32 13.97
CA SER A 34 -8.25 -4.45 13.26
C SER A 34 -9.21 -5.60 12.90
N ASN A 35 -10.52 -5.33 12.86
CA ASN A 35 -11.55 -6.32 12.54
C ASN A 35 -11.95 -6.32 11.06
N MET A 36 -11.56 -5.29 10.30
CA MET A 36 -11.76 -5.20 8.86
C MET A 36 -10.43 -4.97 8.17
N ILE A 37 -10.23 -5.66 7.07
CA ILE A 37 -9.11 -5.45 6.15
C ILE A 37 -9.66 -5.08 4.79
N LEU A 38 -9.04 -4.09 4.15
CA LEU A 38 -9.17 -3.86 2.72
C LEU A 38 -7.81 -4.02 2.07
N PHE A 39 -7.79 -4.52 0.85
CA PHE A 39 -6.58 -4.76 0.09
C PHE A 39 -6.88 -4.77 -1.39
N ASN A 40 -5.86 -4.57 -2.20
CA ASN A 40 -5.96 -4.71 -3.64
C ASN A 40 -5.87 -6.16 -4.10
N LYS A 41 -6.61 -6.47 -5.15
CA LYS A 41 -6.47 -7.71 -5.91
C LYS A 41 -6.57 -7.40 -7.41
N ALA A 42 -5.73 -8.04 -8.22
CA ALA A 42 -5.77 -7.85 -9.67
C ALA A 42 -5.59 -9.14 -10.48
N ASP A 43 -5.98 -9.05 -11.75
CA ASP A 43 -5.53 -9.99 -12.76
C ASP A 43 -4.05 -9.73 -13.12
N ARG A 44 -3.41 -10.72 -13.73
CA ARG A 44 -1.98 -10.64 -14.11
C ARG A 44 -1.66 -9.50 -15.08
N GLY A 45 -2.64 -9.05 -15.88
CA GLY A 45 -2.48 -7.97 -16.85
C GLY A 45 -2.90 -6.59 -16.31
N TYR A 46 -3.34 -6.48 -15.05
CA TYR A 46 -3.75 -5.22 -14.41
C TYR A 46 -4.88 -4.48 -15.14
N SER A 47 -5.66 -5.23 -15.93
CA SER A 47 -6.89 -4.71 -16.56
C SER A 47 -8.01 -4.58 -15.53
N ILE A 48 -8.02 -5.47 -14.54
CA ILE A 48 -8.88 -5.48 -13.38
C ILE A 48 -8.00 -5.23 -12.17
N GLN A 49 -8.25 -4.13 -11.47
CA GLN A 49 -7.63 -3.81 -10.18
C GLN A 49 -8.76 -3.38 -9.27
N VAL A 50 -9.05 -4.16 -8.23
CA VAL A 50 -10.19 -3.92 -7.35
C VAL A 50 -9.76 -3.89 -5.91
N ILE A 51 -10.57 -3.23 -5.10
CA ILE A 51 -10.44 -3.23 -3.65
C ILE A 51 -11.35 -4.32 -3.10
N MET A 52 -10.74 -5.28 -2.42
CA MET A 52 -11.39 -6.35 -1.69
C MET A 52 -11.56 -5.93 -0.23
N GLU A 53 -12.59 -6.43 0.43
CA GLU A 53 -12.80 -6.27 1.87
C GLU A 53 -13.08 -7.63 2.53
N ALA A 54 -12.55 -7.82 3.74
CA ALA A 54 -12.86 -8.97 4.59
C ALA A 54 -13.00 -8.54 6.06
N THR A 55 -13.77 -9.32 6.81
CA THR A 55 -13.95 -9.13 8.25
C THR A 55 -13.37 -10.29 9.03
N ARG A 56 -12.92 -10.01 10.25
CA ARG A 56 -12.41 -11.01 11.17
C ARG A 56 -13.55 -11.60 12.00
N GLY A 57 -13.66 -12.92 12.02
CA GLY A 57 -14.59 -13.65 12.88
C GLY A 57 -14.19 -13.58 14.36
N ARG A 58 -15.12 -13.98 15.23
CA ARG A 58 -14.86 -14.10 16.68
C ARG A 58 -13.80 -15.17 17.01
N ASP A 59 -13.56 -16.09 16.10
CA ASP A 59 -12.49 -17.10 16.10
C ASP A 59 -11.11 -16.52 15.74
N GLY A 60 -11.03 -15.23 15.42
CA GLY A 60 -9.81 -14.56 14.99
C GLY A 60 -9.46 -14.78 13.52
N GLN A 61 -10.24 -15.57 12.77
CA GLN A 61 -9.96 -15.89 11.38
C GLN A 61 -10.60 -14.87 10.44
N TRP A 62 -9.93 -14.57 9.32
CA TRP A 62 -10.51 -13.76 8.26
C TRP A 62 -11.59 -14.55 7.52
N ARG A 63 -12.74 -13.91 7.28
CA ARG A 63 -13.80 -14.44 6.41
C ARG A 63 -13.44 -14.25 4.95
N SER A 64 -14.08 -15.01 4.06
CA SER A 64 -13.89 -14.88 2.61
C SER A 64 -14.08 -13.42 2.17
N PRO A 65 -13.10 -12.83 1.48
CA PRO A 65 -13.20 -11.46 0.99
C PRO A 65 -14.28 -11.32 -0.08
N ARG A 66 -14.79 -10.11 -0.23
CA ARG A 66 -15.68 -9.69 -1.32
C ARG A 66 -15.18 -8.39 -1.92
N VAL A 67 -15.56 -8.09 -3.17
CA VAL A 67 -15.29 -6.76 -3.75
C VAL A 67 -16.00 -5.72 -2.89
N ALA A 68 -15.27 -4.67 -2.49
CA ALA A 68 -15.85 -3.56 -1.73
C ALA A 68 -16.96 -2.91 -2.56
N SER A 69 -18.05 -2.49 -1.92
CA SER A 69 -19.27 -2.03 -2.64
C SER A 69 -19.05 -0.79 -3.52
N PHE A 70 -17.94 -0.07 -3.33
CA PHE A 70 -17.56 1.09 -4.12
C PHE A 70 -16.53 0.79 -5.23
N SER A 71 -16.13 -0.47 -5.39
CA SER A 71 -15.12 -0.94 -6.36
C SER A 71 -15.68 -1.96 -7.35
N GLY A 72 -14.93 -2.24 -8.43
CA GLY A 72 -15.25 -3.29 -9.41
C GLY A 72 -15.76 -2.81 -10.77
N GLN A 73 -16.01 -1.51 -10.93
CA GLN A 73 -16.40 -0.90 -12.22
C GLN A 73 -15.25 -0.16 -12.91
N TYR A 74 -14.21 0.15 -12.13
CA TYR A 74 -13.03 0.93 -12.48
C TYR A 74 -11.80 0.24 -11.90
N ARG A 75 -10.61 0.72 -12.26
CA ARG A 75 -9.39 0.35 -11.54
C ARG A 75 -9.36 1.18 -10.26
N ASP A 76 -9.43 0.50 -9.13
CA ASP A 76 -9.43 1.11 -7.81
C ASP A 76 -8.29 0.52 -6.98
N ILE A 77 -7.42 1.38 -6.45
CA ILE A 77 -6.20 0.99 -5.75
C ILE A 77 -5.95 1.79 -4.49
N ASP A 78 -5.04 1.26 -3.66
CA ASP A 78 -4.46 1.90 -2.49
C ASP A 78 -5.49 2.43 -1.49
N PRO A 79 -6.37 1.57 -0.94
CA PRO A 79 -7.28 1.97 0.12
C PRO A 79 -6.52 2.38 1.38
N ALA A 80 -6.91 3.50 1.97
CA ALA A 80 -6.31 4.04 3.19
C ALA A 80 -7.40 4.43 4.19
N PHE A 81 -7.44 3.76 5.34
CA PHE A 81 -8.33 4.11 6.43
C PHE A 81 -7.94 5.43 7.08
N SER A 82 -8.94 6.27 7.33
CA SER A 82 -8.82 7.33 8.33
C SER A 82 -8.55 6.73 9.71
N PRO A 83 -7.73 7.40 10.57
CA PRO A 83 -7.40 6.89 11.90
C PRO A 83 -8.60 6.63 12.81
N ASP A 84 -9.72 7.35 12.58
CA ASP A 84 -10.97 7.18 13.32
C ASP A 84 -11.94 6.16 12.67
N GLY A 85 -11.58 5.60 11.52
CA GLY A 85 -12.36 4.58 10.81
C GLY A 85 -13.63 5.09 10.14
N ARG A 86 -13.85 6.41 10.06
CA ARG A 86 -15.08 7.00 9.50
C ARG A 86 -15.08 7.08 7.99
N TYR A 87 -13.93 7.05 7.34
CA TYR A 87 -13.82 7.09 5.89
C TYR A 87 -12.58 6.36 5.38
N LEU A 88 -12.60 6.03 4.09
CA LEU A 88 -11.43 5.61 3.32
C LEU A 88 -11.11 6.67 2.27
N ILE A 89 -9.84 6.81 1.95
CA ILE A 89 -9.37 7.40 0.69
C ILE A 89 -8.79 6.28 -0.17
N PHE A 90 -8.99 6.35 -1.48
CA PHE A 90 -8.46 5.39 -2.44
C PHE A 90 -8.23 6.07 -3.79
N ALA A 91 -7.36 5.50 -4.61
CA ALA A 91 -7.07 5.98 -5.95
C ALA A 91 -7.97 5.27 -6.98
N SER A 92 -8.48 6.00 -7.96
CA SER A 92 -9.39 5.44 -8.97
C SER A 92 -9.30 6.17 -10.31
N ASN A 93 -9.45 5.40 -11.40
CA ASN A 93 -9.56 5.95 -12.75
C ASN A 93 -11.01 6.18 -13.21
N ARG A 94 -11.95 6.22 -12.27
CA ARG A 94 -13.35 6.55 -12.53
C ARG A 94 -13.50 7.99 -13.04
N PRO A 95 -14.50 8.28 -13.88
CA PRO A 95 -14.71 9.62 -14.39
C PRO A 95 -15.23 10.56 -13.28
N VAL A 96 -14.84 11.83 -13.33
CA VAL A 96 -15.34 12.87 -12.41
C VAL A 96 -16.80 13.23 -12.74
N ASP A 97 -17.10 13.38 -14.03
CA ASP A 97 -18.47 13.43 -14.53
C ASP A 97 -19.02 11.99 -14.64
N PRO A 98 -20.15 11.65 -14.00
CA PRO A 98 -20.76 10.32 -14.13
C PRO A 98 -21.02 9.86 -15.57
N ASN A 99 -21.17 10.80 -16.52
CA ASN A 99 -21.35 10.51 -17.95
C ASN A 99 -20.05 10.62 -18.76
N GLY A 100 -18.93 10.91 -18.10
CA GLY A 100 -17.62 11.07 -18.72
C GLY A 100 -16.94 9.74 -19.06
N ALA A 101 -15.87 9.83 -19.85
CA ALA A 101 -15.01 8.70 -20.13
C ALA A 101 -14.13 8.37 -18.92
N ARG A 102 -13.83 7.07 -18.73
CA ARG A 102 -12.82 6.63 -17.75
C ARG A 102 -11.51 7.37 -17.98
N LYS A 103 -10.84 7.73 -16.89
CA LYS A 103 -9.53 8.36 -16.92
C LYS A 103 -8.44 7.32 -17.23
N THR A 104 -7.33 7.82 -17.75
CA THR A 104 -6.11 7.03 -17.99
C THR A 104 -5.21 6.97 -16.77
N ASP A 105 -5.20 8.05 -15.99
CA ASP A 105 -4.53 8.20 -14.69
C ASP A 105 -5.46 7.84 -13.51
N PHE A 106 -4.98 8.05 -12.29
CA PHE A 106 -5.72 7.83 -11.05
C PHE A 106 -5.90 9.14 -10.28
N ASP A 107 -7.13 9.44 -9.91
CA ASP A 107 -7.44 10.50 -8.94
C ASP A 107 -7.69 9.89 -7.56
N LEU A 108 -7.55 10.68 -6.50
CA LEU A 108 -8.00 10.32 -5.15
C LEU A 108 -9.49 10.58 -4.94
N TRP A 109 -10.14 9.58 -4.36
CA TRP A 109 -11.56 9.56 -4.02
C TRP A 109 -11.74 9.17 -2.56
N ARG A 110 -12.84 9.61 -1.96
CA ARG A 110 -13.23 9.30 -0.59
C ARG A 110 -14.57 8.58 -0.56
N VAL A 111 -14.69 7.59 0.32
CA VAL A 111 -15.97 7.00 0.75
C VAL A 111 -16.11 7.12 2.26
N ASP A 112 -17.28 7.57 2.70
CA ASP A 112 -17.62 7.56 4.13
C ASP A 112 -18.24 6.24 4.53
N ARG A 113 -17.91 5.80 5.74
CA ARG A 113 -18.59 4.71 6.41
C ARG A 113 -19.89 5.22 7.02
N GLN A 114 -20.99 4.57 6.64
CA GLN A 114 -22.33 4.90 7.12
C GLN A 114 -22.57 4.30 8.51
N SER A 115 -23.61 4.80 9.19
CA SER A 115 -23.99 4.34 10.54
C SER A 115 -24.38 2.86 10.60
N ASP A 116 -24.85 2.28 9.49
CA ASP A 116 -25.16 0.85 9.35
C ASP A 116 -23.92 -0.01 9.02
N GLY A 117 -22.74 0.61 8.94
CA GLY A 117 -21.47 -0.03 8.64
C GLY A 117 -21.17 -0.21 7.15
N THR A 118 -22.08 0.21 6.25
CA THR A 118 -21.88 0.17 4.79
C THR A 118 -21.01 1.33 4.31
N TRP A 119 -20.50 1.24 3.08
CA TRP A 119 -19.81 2.36 2.42
C TRP A 119 -20.80 3.22 1.65
N GLY A 120 -20.66 4.54 1.79
CA GLY A 120 -21.39 5.51 0.99
C GLY A 120 -20.86 5.62 -0.44
N SER A 121 -21.42 6.58 -1.20
CA SER A 121 -20.98 6.86 -2.55
C SER A 121 -19.60 7.53 -2.59
N PRO A 122 -18.71 7.11 -3.51
CA PRO A 122 -17.42 7.75 -3.74
C PRO A 122 -17.54 9.22 -4.14
N ARG A 123 -16.66 10.05 -3.57
CA ARG A 123 -16.57 11.48 -3.87
C ARG A 123 -15.15 11.85 -4.26
N HIS A 124 -14.99 12.54 -5.38
CA HIS A 124 -13.70 13.06 -5.84
C HIS A 124 -13.18 14.10 -4.84
N LEU A 125 -11.86 14.12 -4.60
CA LEU A 125 -11.25 15.07 -3.65
C LEU A 125 -10.99 16.47 -4.24
N GLY A 126 -11.39 16.69 -5.49
CA GLY A 126 -11.28 17.97 -6.19
C GLY A 126 -9.90 18.22 -6.80
N ASP A 127 -9.86 19.16 -7.73
CA ASP A 127 -8.67 19.47 -8.54
C ASP A 127 -7.56 20.19 -7.75
N ALA A 128 -7.82 20.58 -6.50
CA ALA A 128 -6.75 20.99 -5.60
C ALA A 128 -5.86 19.79 -5.23
N VAL A 129 -6.48 18.64 -4.95
CA VAL A 129 -5.81 17.41 -4.51
C VAL A 129 -5.41 16.51 -5.68
N ASN A 130 -6.18 16.53 -6.78
CA ASN A 130 -5.94 15.72 -7.96
C ASN A 130 -5.35 16.56 -9.10
N SER A 131 -4.39 16.02 -9.85
CA SER A 131 -3.69 16.72 -10.94
C SER A 131 -3.99 16.10 -12.30
N THR A 132 -3.19 16.44 -13.32
CA THR A 132 -3.16 15.76 -14.62
C THR A 132 -2.41 14.43 -14.60
N GLY A 133 -1.73 14.12 -13.49
CA GLY A 133 -1.00 12.87 -13.26
C GLY A 133 -1.81 11.87 -12.48
N SER A 134 -1.12 10.83 -12.00
CA SER A 134 -1.70 9.88 -11.05
C SER A 134 -1.38 10.27 -9.62
N GLU A 135 -2.40 10.31 -8.78
CA GLU A 135 -2.28 10.36 -7.33
C GLU A 135 -2.57 8.98 -6.70
N THR A 136 -1.64 8.49 -5.89
CA THR A 136 -1.68 7.11 -5.34
C THR A 136 -1.17 7.04 -3.89
N ASN A 137 -1.28 5.85 -3.29
CA ASN A 137 -0.68 5.49 -1.99
C ASN A 137 -1.06 6.43 -0.83
N SER A 138 -2.34 6.72 -0.61
CA SER A 138 -2.74 7.69 0.43
C SER A 138 -2.41 7.25 1.86
N SER A 139 -2.17 8.22 2.75
CA SER A 139 -2.10 8.07 4.21
C SER A 139 -2.78 9.25 4.89
N ILE A 140 -3.44 9.02 6.03
CA ILE A 140 -4.19 10.05 6.76
C ILE A 140 -3.69 10.12 8.21
N THR A 141 -3.34 11.31 8.68
CA THR A 141 -2.91 11.58 10.06
C THR A 141 -4.10 11.84 10.98
N VAL A 142 -3.84 11.86 12.30
CA VAL A 142 -4.86 12.12 13.33
C VAL A 142 -5.54 13.48 13.15
N ASP A 143 -4.80 14.50 12.71
CA ASP A 143 -5.35 15.82 12.43
C ASP A 143 -6.09 15.90 11.07
N GLY A 144 -6.10 14.81 10.31
CA GLY A 144 -6.74 14.69 9.01
C GLY A 144 -5.87 15.14 7.83
N THR A 145 -4.59 15.46 8.03
CA THR A 145 -3.65 15.72 6.94
C THR A 145 -3.54 14.50 6.02
N LEU A 146 -3.73 14.74 4.73
CA LEU A 146 -3.61 13.74 3.68
C LEU A 146 -2.19 13.76 3.11
N TYR A 147 -1.56 12.60 3.04
CA TYR A 147 -0.30 12.37 2.35
C TYR A 147 -0.51 11.44 1.17
N PHE A 148 0.04 11.76 0.01
CA PHE A 148 -0.12 10.96 -1.22
C PHE A 148 1.09 11.10 -2.14
N ALA A 149 1.30 10.14 -3.03
CA ALA A 149 2.30 10.22 -4.08
C ALA A 149 1.67 10.79 -5.36
N THR A 150 2.41 11.60 -6.12
CA THR A 150 1.96 12.18 -7.39
C THR A 150 2.99 11.97 -8.47
N SER A 151 2.57 11.76 -9.73
CA SER A 151 3.47 11.68 -10.89
C SER A 151 3.60 12.99 -11.67
N ASP A 152 2.75 13.98 -11.43
CA ASP A 152 2.73 15.21 -12.23
C ASP A 152 2.19 16.39 -11.44
N ARG A 153 3.08 17.11 -10.75
CA ARG A 153 2.80 18.36 -10.03
C ARG A 153 4.05 19.25 -10.00
N ALA A 154 3.86 20.56 -9.83
CA ALA A 154 4.96 21.46 -9.56
C ALA A 154 5.69 21.04 -8.27
N GLY A 155 7.02 20.90 -8.33
CA GLY A 155 7.85 20.43 -7.22
C GLY A 155 8.10 18.92 -7.20
N VAL A 156 7.53 18.15 -8.14
CA VAL A 156 8.02 16.80 -8.45
C VAL A 156 9.41 16.93 -9.07
N LEU A 157 10.36 16.20 -8.49
CA LEU A 157 11.77 16.16 -8.84
C LEU A 157 12.13 14.84 -9.54
N GLY A 158 11.46 13.74 -9.17
CA GLY A 158 11.67 12.39 -9.70
C GLY A 158 10.54 11.88 -10.60
N GLN A 159 10.27 10.57 -10.58
CA GLN A 159 9.14 9.97 -11.30
C GLN A 159 7.82 10.16 -10.55
N ARG A 160 7.85 9.96 -9.23
CA ARG A 160 6.80 10.34 -8.30
C ARG A 160 7.42 10.92 -7.06
N ASP A 161 6.67 11.79 -6.41
CA ASP A 161 7.07 12.44 -5.17
C ASP A 161 5.91 12.52 -4.18
N LEU A 162 6.23 12.66 -2.90
CA LEU A 162 5.24 12.71 -1.84
C LEU A 162 4.76 14.16 -1.62
N MET A 163 3.45 14.31 -1.53
CA MET A 163 2.75 15.56 -1.23
C MET A 163 2.01 15.42 0.09
N ARG A 164 1.77 16.55 0.76
CA ARG A 164 0.85 16.66 1.89
C ARG A 164 -0.19 17.75 1.66
N ALA A 165 -1.41 17.52 2.12
CA ALA A 165 -2.51 18.47 2.03
C ALA A 165 -3.23 18.55 3.38
N LYS A 166 -3.34 19.75 3.95
CA LYS A 166 -4.05 19.95 5.22
C LYS A 166 -5.55 19.93 5.00
N PRO A 167 -6.34 19.37 5.93
CA PRO A 167 -7.78 19.35 5.80
C PRO A 167 -8.35 20.75 6.03
N THR A 168 -9.39 21.07 5.28
CA THR A 168 -10.20 22.28 5.47
C THR A 168 -11.63 21.88 5.79
N ARG A 169 -12.49 22.88 6.05
CA ARG A 169 -13.93 22.63 6.27
C ARG A 169 -14.60 21.93 5.08
N THR A 170 -14.10 22.13 3.86
CA THR A 170 -14.76 21.67 2.62
C THR A 170 -13.92 20.70 1.80
N GLY A 171 -12.73 20.30 2.26
CA GLY A 171 -11.83 19.45 1.51
C GLY A 171 -10.41 19.52 2.06
N TYR A 172 -9.46 19.87 1.20
CA TYR A 172 -8.06 20.04 1.54
C TYR A 172 -7.51 21.34 0.95
N ASP A 173 -6.47 21.88 1.57
CA ASP A 173 -5.66 22.96 1.00
C ASP A 173 -4.86 22.47 -0.21
N ALA A 174 -4.28 23.41 -0.95
CA ALA A 174 -3.34 23.10 -2.02
C ALA A 174 -2.19 22.22 -1.48
N PRO A 175 -1.90 21.07 -2.10
CA PRO A 175 -0.86 20.17 -1.61
C PRO A 175 0.53 20.76 -1.75
N GLU A 176 1.36 20.55 -0.73
CA GLU A 176 2.76 20.95 -0.68
C GLU A 176 3.66 19.72 -0.84
N PRO A 177 4.76 19.79 -1.62
CA PRO A 177 5.72 18.69 -1.66
C PRO A 177 6.41 18.53 -0.32
N LEU A 178 6.74 17.29 0.06
CA LEU A 178 7.62 17.06 1.19
C LEU A 178 9.01 17.59 0.87
N SER A 179 9.61 18.30 1.83
CA SER A 179 10.96 18.83 1.64
C SER A 179 11.98 17.70 1.59
N ALA A 180 13.14 18.00 0.99
CA ALA A 180 14.34 17.20 1.20
C ALA A 180 14.55 16.97 2.72
N PRO A 181 15.03 15.80 3.13
CA PRO A 181 15.58 14.71 2.31
C PRO A 181 14.58 13.62 1.88
N ILE A 182 13.27 13.87 2.02
CA ILE A 182 12.25 12.90 1.60
C ILE A 182 12.17 12.86 0.08
N ASN A 183 11.57 13.88 -0.53
CA ASN A 183 11.55 14.02 -1.98
C ASN A 183 12.94 14.38 -2.49
N SER A 184 13.30 13.80 -3.63
CA SER A 184 14.62 13.87 -4.23
C SER A 184 14.54 13.65 -5.75
N GLU A 185 15.66 13.58 -6.45
CA GLU A 185 15.68 13.24 -7.89
C GLU A 185 15.27 11.78 -8.18
N PHE A 186 14.98 11.00 -7.14
CA PHE A 186 14.62 9.59 -7.19
C PHE A 186 13.09 9.42 -7.14
N ASP A 187 12.61 8.20 -7.38
CA ASP A 187 11.18 7.88 -7.24
C ASP A 187 10.85 7.73 -5.75
N GLU A 188 9.83 8.42 -5.27
CA GLU A 188 9.31 8.33 -3.92
C GLU A 188 7.82 7.92 -3.98
N SER A 189 7.49 6.71 -3.50
CA SER A 189 6.13 6.17 -3.59
C SER A 189 5.82 5.14 -2.50
N ASN A 190 4.62 4.53 -2.55
CA ASN A 190 4.22 3.42 -1.66
C ASN A 190 4.54 3.72 -0.19
N HIS A 191 4.14 4.90 0.29
CA HIS A 191 4.42 5.32 1.64
C HIS A 191 3.34 4.89 2.63
N TRP A 192 3.73 4.91 3.89
CA TRP A 192 2.84 4.93 5.04
C TRP A 192 3.37 5.96 6.03
N ILE A 193 2.52 6.88 6.46
CA ILE A 193 2.86 7.87 7.48
C ILE A 193 2.22 7.42 8.79
N ALA A 194 2.99 7.45 9.89
CA ALA A 194 2.42 7.25 11.21
C ALA A 194 1.31 8.28 11.46
N PRO A 195 0.16 7.92 12.04
CA PRO A 195 -0.94 8.86 12.23
C PRO A 195 -0.57 10.09 13.06
N ASP A 196 0.42 9.98 13.95
CA ASP A 196 0.97 11.06 14.77
C ASP A 196 2.15 11.80 14.09
N GLU A 197 2.41 11.50 12.82
CA GLU A 197 3.54 11.97 12.02
C GLU A 197 4.92 11.68 12.61
N SER A 198 5.06 10.77 13.59
CA SER A 198 6.34 10.55 14.27
C SER A 198 7.42 9.92 13.37
N TYR A 199 7.00 9.12 12.39
CA TYR A 199 7.86 8.55 11.35
C TYR A 199 7.05 8.24 10.09
N LEU A 200 7.76 7.96 9.00
CA LEU A 200 7.19 7.44 7.77
C LEU A 200 8.03 6.30 7.21
N LEU A 201 7.36 5.43 6.46
CA LEU A 201 7.95 4.40 5.62
C LEU A 201 7.62 4.73 4.17
N PHE A 202 8.54 4.51 3.23
CA PHE A 202 8.31 4.77 1.81
C PHE A 202 9.29 3.99 0.93
N LEU A 203 8.89 3.69 -0.31
CA LEU A 203 9.78 3.11 -1.30
C LEU A 203 10.55 4.21 -2.03
N SER A 204 11.82 3.92 -2.29
CA SER A 204 12.64 4.75 -3.17
C SER A 204 13.71 3.96 -3.91
N ASN A 205 14.07 4.44 -5.11
CA ASN A 205 15.18 3.93 -5.91
C ASN A 205 16.50 4.70 -5.66
N ARG A 206 16.58 5.45 -4.55
CA ARG A 206 17.81 6.14 -4.15
C ARG A 206 19.01 5.17 -3.98
N PRO A 207 20.25 5.62 -4.25
CA PRO A 207 21.45 4.79 -4.16
C PRO A 207 21.69 4.20 -2.77
N GLY A 208 22.36 3.04 -2.73
CA GLY A 208 22.72 2.35 -1.49
C GLY A 208 21.71 1.29 -1.04
N GLY A 209 20.70 1.00 -1.85
CA GLY A 209 19.73 -0.07 -1.62
C GLY A 209 20.16 -1.47 -2.12
N PHE A 210 19.30 -2.44 -1.86
CA PHE A 210 19.43 -3.87 -2.20
C PHE A 210 18.71 -4.23 -3.50
N ALA A 211 17.64 -3.52 -3.85
CA ALA A 211 16.82 -3.75 -5.04
C ALA A 211 16.64 -2.47 -5.89
N ALA A 212 15.86 -2.59 -6.96
CA ALA A 212 15.49 -1.45 -7.82
C ALA A 212 14.64 -0.40 -7.08
N ASN A 213 13.87 -0.82 -6.08
CA ASN A 213 13.19 0.04 -5.12
C ASN A 213 13.26 -0.65 -3.76
N ASP A 214 13.63 0.11 -2.74
CA ASP A 214 13.78 -0.38 -1.37
C ASP A 214 12.86 0.40 -0.43
N LEU A 215 12.46 -0.24 0.66
CA LEU A 215 11.78 0.45 1.76
C LEU A 215 12.79 1.24 2.60
N TYR A 216 12.46 2.50 2.88
CA TYR A 216 13.20 3.42 3.73
C TYR A 216 12.32 3.91 4.88
N ILE A 217 12.95 4.33 5.98
CA ILE A 217 12.31 4.96 7.13
C ILE A 217 12.89 6.36 7.37
N SER A 218 12.04 7.32 7.70
CA SER A 218 12.45 8.65 8.18
C SER A 218 11.63 9.06 9.40
N PHE A 219 12.23 9.87 10.27
CA PHE A 219 11.63 10.32 11.52
C PHE A 219 11.33 11.81 11.47
N ARG A 220 10.28 12.23 12.17
CA ARG A 220 9.97 13.65 12.31
C ARG A 220 10.85 14.26 13.39
N SER A 221 11.42 15.43 13.09
CA SER A 221 12.24 16.24 13.98
C SER A 221 11.77 17.69 13.98
N ALA A 222 12.37 18.53 14.84
CA ALA A 222 12.07 19.96 14.89
C ALA A 222 12.40 20.69 13.57
N SER A 223 13.36 20.17 12.78
CA SER A 223 13.77 20.73 11.49
C SER A 223 13.09 20.06 10.28
N GLY A 224 12.07 19.22 10.50
CA GLY A 224 11.42 18.44 9.44
C GLY A 224 11.79 16.96 9.49
N TRP A 225 11.65 16.26 8.37
CA TRP A 225 11.97 14.84 8.28
C TRP A 225 13.49 14.60 8.28
N THR A 226 13.96 13.57 8.98
CA THR A 226 15.39 13.22 9.02
C THR A 226 15.85 12.57 7.71
N MET A 227 17.17 12.44 7.54
CA MET A 227 17.72 11.65 6.44
C MET A 227 17.15 10.22 6.45
N PRO A 228 16.57 9.72 5.34
CA PRO A 228 15.99 8.39 5.29
C PRO A 228 17.06 7.31 5.47
N LYS A 229 16.75 6.33 6.34
CA LYS A 229 17.57 5.14 6.55
C LYS A 229 16.95 3.97 5.79
N ASN A 230 17.75 3.21 5.05
CA ASN A 230 17.29 1.96 4.46
C ASN A 230 16.92 0.97 5.58
N ILE A 231 15.78 0.27 5.47
CA ILE A 231 15.34 -0.60 6.58
C ILE A 231 16.15 -1.92 6.69
N GLY A 232 17.07 -2.14 5.77
CA GLY A 232 18.03 -3.23 5.81
C GLY A 232 17.52 -4.55 5.23
N PRO A 233 18.40 -5.57 5.21
CA PRO A 233 18.19 -6.82 4.49
C PRO A 233 17.13 -7.74 5.13
N ARG A 234 16.60 -7.37 6.31
CA ARG A 234 15.51 -8.10 6.96
C ARG A 234 14.24 -8.09 6.10
N LEU A 235 14.02 -7.02 5.35
CA LEU A 235 12.87 -6.85 4.47
C LEU A 235 13.28 -6.49 3.04
N ASN A 236 14.24 -5.60 2.84
CA ASN A 236 14.75 -5.33 1.49
C ASN A 236 15.58 -6.52 1.02
N ARG A 237 15.11 -7.22 -0.03
CA ARG A 237 15.79 -8.39 -0.59
C ARG A 237 16.50 -8.02 -1.88
N GLN A 238 17.63 -8.67 -2.14
CA GLN A 238 18.35 -8.54 -3.40
C GLN A 238 17.54 -9.16 -4.55
N GLY A 239 17.21 -8.37 -5.57
CA GLY A 239 16.47 -8.83 -6.76
C GLY A 239 15.39 -7.85 -7.24
N ALA A 240 14.78 -8.16 -8.39
CA ALA A 240 13.78 -7.31 -9.04
C ALA A 240 12.34 -7.76 -8.70
N SER A 241 11.98 -7.64 -7.43
CA SER A 241 10.63 -7.44 -6.88
C SER A 241 10.72 -7.40 -5.36
N GLY A 242 10.62 -6.19 -4.82
CA GLY A 242 10.86 -5.89 -3.41
C GLY A 242 9.58 -5.92 -2.58
N VAL A 243 9.75 -5.72 -1.27
CA VAL A 243 8.66 -5.42 -0.33
C VAL A 243 8.04 -4.06 -0.69
N PHE A 244 6.71 -3.99 -0.77
CA PHE A 244 5.98 -2.78 -1.17
C PHE A 244 4.67 -2.58 -0.40
N THR A 245 4.09 -1.38 -0.49
CA THR A 245 2.88 -0.97 0.24
C THR A 245 2.94 -1.29 1.75
N PRO A 246 3.86 -0.66 2.50
CA PRO A 246 3.93 -0.82 3.95
C PRO A 246 2.65 -0.30 4.60
N PHE A 247 2.23 -0.92 5.70
CA PHE A 247 1.19 -0.41 6.59
C PHE A 247 1.49 -0.87 8.01
N VAL A 248 1.51 0.03 8.99
CA VAL A 248 1.71 -0.36 10.40
C VAL A 248 0.42 -0.15 11.16
N ASP A 249 -0.01 -1.18 11.89
CA ASP A 249 -1.19 -1.07 12.75
C ASP A 249 -0.86 -0.49 14.14
N THR A 250 -1.91 -0.18 14.90
CA THR A 250 -1.79 0.34 16.28
C THR A 250 -1.23 -0.67 17.28
N ARG A 251 -1.01 -1.93 16.87
CA ARG A 251 -0.49 -3.02 17.71
C ARG A 251 0.98 -3.30 17.46
N GLY A 252 1.64 -2.50 16.62
CA GLY A 252 3.06 -2.69 16.29
C GLY A 252 3.28 -3.87 15.35
N THR A 253 2.38 -4.09 14.39
CA THR A 253 2.56 -5.03 13.29
C THR A 253 2.76 -4.27 11.99
N LEU A 254 3.86 -4.56 11.28
CA LEU A 254 4.06 -4.08 9.92
C LEU A 254 3.51 -5.11 8.95
N TYR A 255 2.68 -4.62 8.04
CA TYR A 255 2.09 -5.31 6.92
C TYR A 255 2.70 -4.80 5.62
N PHE A 256 2.82 -5.68 4.64
CA PHE A 256 3.38 -5.33 3.34
C PHE A 256 3.02 -6.39 2.29
N ALA A 257 3.16 -6.01 1.03
CA ALA A 257 3.12 -6.93 -0.10
C ALA A 257 4.53 -7.32 -0.51
N GLU A 258 4.72 -8.53 -1.02
CA GLU A 258 5.98 -9.00 -1.59
C GLU A 258 5.68 -9.85 -2.83
N ARG A 259 6.42 -9.60 -3.91
CA ARG A 259 6.44 -10.43 -5.11
C ARG A 259 7.76 -11.18 -5.13
N ASP A 260 7.73 -12.49 -4.91
CA ASP A 260 8.97 -13.27 -4.93
C ASP A 260 9.31 -13.67 -6.37
N THR A 261 10.18 -12.90 -7.02
CA THR A 261 10.67 -13.21 -8.37
C THR A 261 11.94 -14.05 -8.36
N GLN A 262 12.39 -14.54 -7.20
CA GLN A 262 13.49 -15.49 -7.18
C GLN A 262 13.01 -16.81 -7.80
N TRP A 263 13.82 -17.34 -8.71
CA TRP A 263 13.56 -18.63 -9.34
C TRP A 263 13.43 -19.71 -8.27
N GLN A 264 12.21 -20.23 -8.10
CA GLN A 264 12.05 -21.45 -7.33
C GLN A 264 12.67 -22.60 -8.13
N PRO A 265 13.54 -23.43 -7.51
CA PRO A 265 14.09 -24.58 -8.20
C PRO A 265 12.95 -25.50 -8.63
N LEU A 266 13.07 -26.06 -9.84
CA LEU A 266 12.15 -27.10 -10.28
C LEU A 266 12.23 -28.29 -9.31
N PRO A 267 11.10 -28.99 -9.07
CA PRO A 267 11.10 -30.16 -8.20
C PRO A 267 11.99 -31.27 -8.77
N ASP A 268 12.55 -32.10 -7.89
CA ASP A 268 13.42 -33.22 -8.25
C ASP A 268 12.68 -34.38 -8.96
N ALA A 269 11.35 -34.32 -9.01
CA ALA A 269 10.49 -35.26 -9.70
C ALA A 269 9.49 -34.52 -10.61
N PRO A 270 9.02 -35.15 -11.71
CA PRO A 270 8.01 -34.54 -12.58
C PRO A 270 6.75 -34.12 -11.81
N LEU A 271 6.26 -32.90 -12.05
CA LEU A 271 5.01 -32.42 -11.47
C LEU A 271 3.83 -33.22 -12.04
N SER A 272 2.89 -33.59 -11.17
CA SER A 272 1.54 -33.91 -11.61
C SER A 272 0.81 -32.63 -12.04
N THR A 273 -0.23 -32.76 -12.86
CA THR A 273 -1.10 -31.63 -13.22
C THR A 273 -1.69 -30.96 -11.98
N ASP A 274 -2.14 -31.73 -10.99
CA ASP A 274 -2.70 -31.21 -9.75
C ASP A 274 -1.68 -30.38 -8.94
N ALA A 275 -0.43 -30.84 -8.88
CA ALA A 275 0.64 -30.12 -8.19
C ALA A 275 0.97 -28.79 -8.90
N LEU A 276 0.96 -28.78 -10.24
CA LEU A 276 1.13 -27.56 -11.04
C LEU A 276 -0.01 -26.58 -10.81
N GLU A 277 -1.27 -27.03 -10.88
CA GLU A 277 -2.44 -26.18 -10.66
C GLU A 277 -2.49 -25.63 -9.22
N ALA A 278 -2.13 -26.45 -8.22
CA ALA A 278 -2.02 -26.01 -6.84
C ALA A 278 -0.94 -24.93 -6.65
N TYR A 279 0.21 -25.07 -7.31
CA TYR A 279 1.25 -24.02 -7.32
C TYR A 279 0.74 -22.74 -8.00
N LEU A 280 0.17 -22.84 -9.21
CA LEU A 280 -0.27 -21.67 -9.98
C LEU A 280 -1.41 -20.89 -9.32
N ARG A 281 -2.26 -21.55 -8.52
CA ARG A 281 -3.40 -20.93 -7.83
C ARG A 281 -3.14 -20.63 -6.36
N GLY A 282 -2.02 -21.12 -5.83
CA GLY A 282 -1.62 -20.93 -4.45
C GLY A 282 -0.69 -19.72 -4.27
N PRO A 283 -0.45 -19.33 -3.01
CA PRO A 283 0.47 -18.25 -2.68
C PRO A 283 1.90 -18.64 -3.00
N ARG A 284 2.75 -17.62 -3.13
CA ARG A 284 4.18 -17.74 -3.45
C ARG A 284 4.44 -18.34 -4.83
N ASN A 285 3.55 -18.06 -5.77
CA ASN A 285 3.70 -18.43 -7.18
C ASN A 285 4.41 -17.35 -8.01
N GLY A 286 4.90 -16.29 -7.35
CA GLY A 286 5.55 -15.12 -7.95
C GLY A 286 4.65 -13.88 -8.05
N GLN A 287 3.34 -14.03 -7.87
CA GLN A 287 2.42 -12.89 -7.72
C GLN A 287 2.52 -12.26 -6.32
N GLY A 288 1.90 -11.09 -6.15
CA GLY A 288 1.93 -10.36 -4.89
C GLY A 288 1.18 -11.09 -3.79
N ASP A 289 1.87 -11.33 -2.69
CA ASP A 289 1.32 -11.90 -1.47
C ASP A 289 1.38 -10.87 -0.34
N LEU A 290 0.38 -10.87 0.54
CA LEU A 290 0.37 -10.03 1.74
C LEU A 290 1.02 -10.73 2.94
N TYR A 291 1.93 -10.04 3.60
CA TYR A 291 2.69 -10.51 4.75
C TYR A 291 2.56 -9.56 5.95
N SER A 292 2.90 -10.09 7.12
CA SER A 292 3.03 -9.34 8.36
C SER A 292 4.28 -9.75 9.14
N ILE A 293 4.87 -8.80 9.86
CA ILE A 293 5.92 -9.03 10.87
C ILE A 293 5.68 -8.18 12.12
N PRO A 294 6.16 -8.60 13.30
CA PRO A 294 6.31 -7.70 14.44
C PRO A 294 7.18 -6.50 14.06
N TRP A 295 6.72 -5.30 14.42
CA TRP A 295 7.35 -4.05 14.09
C TRP A 295 7.70 -3.26 15.35
N SER A 296 8.96 -2.86 15.44
CA SER A 296 9.43 -1.92 16.46
C SER A 296 10.21 -0.82 15.76
N VAL A 297 9.67 0.40 15.80
CA VAL A 297 10.30 1.57 15.19
C VAL A 297 11.61 1.95 15.90
N ASP A 298 11.74 1.61 17.18
CA ASP A 298 12.92 1.94 17.99
C ASP A 298 14.19 1.24 17.51
N ALA A 299 14.06 0.13 16.79
CA ALA A 299 15.18 -0.55 16.14
C ALA A 299 15.86 0.31 15.05
N TYR A 300 15.24 1.41 14.63
CA TYR A 300 15.69 2.26 13.53
C TYR A 300 16.02 3.70 13.96
N ARG A 301 15.83 4.05 15.23
CA ARG A 301 16.15 5.39 15.76
C ARG A 301 17.66 5.65 15.79
#